data_AF-A0A954QBD3-F1
#
_entry.id   AF-A0A954QBD3-F1
#
_cell.length_a   1.000
_cell.length_b   1.000
_cell.length_c   1.000
_cell.angle_alpha   90.00
_cell.angle_beta   90.00
_cell.angle_gamma   90.00
#
_symmetry.space_group_name_H-M   'P 1'
#
loop_
_entity.id
_entity.type
_entity.pdbx_description
1 polymer ?
#
loop_
_entity_poly.entity_id
_entity_poly.type
_entity_poly.pdbx_seq_one_letter_code
_entity_poly.pdbx_strand_id
1 'polypeptide(L)'
;MKIWYGWNESRQGTQIRLLEQEPKTRRDRTTGERYSYVVPDFLVSMLDGTYLLIEVKPSRKLATEVVQRKLAVAATLAANREWSFHVVTERELFRTPLVRNLSFVARYRLFAENPAISAQLLHQVTEEGIQFGKLIGNSSCELLSSKQHALHLLASEQLSFDPVLQELTNSSRVYPKSVISWDPFDLAWASSFYSMDGPIVWSANSPTTATLPKTQNST
;
A
#
# COMPACT_ATOMS: atom_id res chain seq x y z
N MET A 1 15.32 8.42 5.77
CA MET A 1 15.41 9.80 5.23
C MET A 1 14.61 10.73 6.15
N LYS A 2 15.15 11.87 6.57
CA LYS A 2 14.41 12.91 7.31
C LYS A 2 14.24 14.12 6.40
N ILE A 3 13.03 14.68 6.34
CA ILE A 3 12.73 15.90 5.59
C ILE A 3 12.49 17.01 6.60
N TRP A 4 13.47 17.88 6.77
CA TRP A 4 13.33 19.04 7.65
C TRP A 4 12.58 20.17 6.95
N TYR A 5 11.71 20.84 7.68
CA TYR A 5 10.94 21.96 7.14
C TYR A 5 10.68 23.02 8.22
N GLY A 6 10.63 24.26 7.77
CA GLY A 6 10.07 25.39 8.49
C GLY A 6 8.63 25.66 8.05
N TRP A 7 7.81 26.17 8.96
CA TRP A 7 6.47 26.61 8.65
C TRP A 7 6.02 27.77 9.52
N ASN A 8 5.13 28.58 8.96
CA ASN A 8 4.42 29.64 9.66
C ASN A 8 2.94 29.63 9.27
N GLU A 9 2.10 30.20 10.14
CA GLU A 9 0.68 30.42 9.86
C GLU A 9 0.53 31.89 9.42
N SER A 10 -0.08 32.11 8.27
CA SER A 10 -0.38 33.45 7.74
C SER A 10 -1.88 33.58 7.46
N ARG A 11 -2.35 34.81 7.20
CA ARG A 11 -3.74 35.05 6.76
C ARG A 11 -4.08 34.39 5.42
N GLN A 12 -3.06 34.01 4.64
CA GLN A 12 -3.20 33.31 3.35
C GLN A 12 -3.08 31.78 3.49
N GLY A 13 -2.91 31.27 4.70
CA GLY A 13 -2.72 29.84 4.98
C GLY A 13 -1.34 29.51 5.53
N THR A 14 -1.04 28.21 5.60
CA THR A 14 0.25 27.70 6.09
C THR A 14 1.31 27.80 4.99
N GLN A 15 2.40 28.52 5.24
CA GLN A 15 3.56 28.50 4.34
C GLN A 15 4.57 27.46 4.83
N ILE A 16 5.15 26.71 3.89
CA ILE A 16 6.08 25.61 4.15
C ILE A 16 7.37 25.87 3.38
N ARG A 17 8.51 25.68 4.04
CA ARG A 17 9.84 25.78 3.45
C ARG A 17 10.67 24.55 3.80
N LEU A 18 11.16 23.84 2.79
CA LEU A 18 12.10 22.74 3.01
C LEU A 18 13.45 23.27 3.48
N LEU A 19 14.08 22.54 4.40
CA LEU A 19 15.40 22.85 4.93
C LEU A 19 16.40 21.80 4.47
N GLU A 20 17.58 22.25 4.05
CA GLU A 20 18.67 21.35 3.65
C GLU A 20 19.30 20.62 4.84
N GLN A 21 19.23 21.23 6.03
CA GLN A 21 19.88 20.73 7.25
C GLN A 21 18.95 20.82 8.46
N GLU A 22 19.28 20.03 9.48
CA GLU A 22 18.59 20.08 10.77
C GLU A 22 18.79 21.45 11.43
N PRO A 23 17.70 22.16 11.80
CA PRO A 23 17.81 23.45 12.46
C PRO A 23 18.29 23.28 13.90
N LYS A 24 19.13 24.21 14.36
CA LYS A 24 19.70 24.20 15.72
C LYS A 24 18.64 24.39 16.82
N THR A 25 17.48 24.97 16.47
CA THR A 25 16.37 25.21 17.39
C THR A 25 15.06 24.76 16.74
N ARG A 26 14.01 24.56 17.55
CA ARG A 26 12.67 24.20 17.05
C ARG A 26 11.81 25.39 16.64
N ARG A 27 12.25 26.60 16.96
CA ARG A 27 11.53 27.83 16.64
C ARG A 27 12.51 28.97 16.51
N ASP A 28 12.31 29.78 15.49
CA ASP A 28 12.93 31.08 15.37
C ASP A 28 12.07 32.11 16.12
N ARG A 29 12.67 32.80 17.09
CA ARG A 29 11.98 33.80 17.91
C ARG A 29 11.79 35.12 17.17
N THR A 30 12.62 35.41 16.17
CA THR A 30 12.59 36.66 15.41
C THR A 30 11.51 36.60 14.34
N THR A 31 11.45 35.50 13.59
CA THR A 31 10.47 35.31 12.50
C THR A 31 9.20 34.62 12.97
N GLY A 32 9.22 33.97 14.14
CA GLY A 32 8.13 33.15 14.65
C GLY A 32 8.01 31.79 13.97
N GLU A 33 8.84 31.49 12.97
CA GLU A 33 8.84 30.24 12.21
C GLU A 33 9.10 29.04 13.12
N ARG A 34 8.34 27.97 12.90
CA ARG A 34 8.46 26.71 13.64
C ARG A 34 9.12 25.68 12.75
N TYR A 35 9.96 24.84 13.35
CA TYR A 35 10.70 23.82 12.64
C TYR A 35 10.29 22.42 13.07
N SER A 36 10.19 21.51 12.11
CA SER A 36 9.88 20.10 12.35
C SER A 36 10.47 19.25 11.24
N TYR A 37 10.24 17.94 11.31
CA TYR A 37 10.59 17.02 10.25
C TYR A 37 9.48 16.00 10.01
N VAL A 38 9.51 15.41 8.83
CA VAL A 38 8.75 14.20 8.49
C VAL A 38 9.70 13.09 8.06
N VAL A 39 9.30 11.85 8.31
CA VAL A 39 9.97 10.65 7.80
C VAL A 39 8.91 9.94 6.98
N PRO A 40 9.10 9.86 5.65
CA PRO A 40 8.20 9.12 4.78
C PRO A 40 8.17 7.64 5.14
N ASP A 41 7.01 7.02 4.94
CA ASP A 41 6.83 5.60 5.23
C ASP A 41 7.63 4.75 4.23
N PHE A 42 7.59 5.09 2.92
CA PHE A 42 8.38 4.39 1.90
C PHE A 42 8.94 5.34 0.83
N LEU A 43 10.13 5.00 0.34
CA LEU A 43 10.69 5.51 -0.92
C LEU A 43 11.00 4.28 -1.78
N VAL A 44 10.27 4.12 -2.88
CA VAL A 44 10.33 2.97 -3.77
C VAL A 44 11.11 3.34 -5.02
N SER A 45 12.07 2.51 -5.41
CA SER A 45 12.71 2.58 -6.73
C SER A 45 11.94 1.69 -7.69
N MET A 46 11.46 2.25 -8.79
CA MET A 46 10.77 1.53 -9.84
C MET A 46 11.78 0.88 -10.80
N LEU A 47 11.34 -0.11 -11.59
CA LEU A 47 12.20 -0.81 -12.56
C LEU A 47 12.70 0.10 -13.69
N ASP A 48 11.97 1.17 -14.00
CA ASP A 48 12.35 2.19 -14.99
C ASP A 48 13.35 3.24 -14.43
N GLY A 49 13.78 3.08 -13.17
CA GLY A 49 14.71 3.99 -12.49
C GLY A 49 14.04 5.21 -11.86
N THR A 50 12.72 5.38 -11.99
CA THR A 50 11.99 6.45 -11.31
C THR A 50 11.81 6.14 -9.82
N TYR A 51 11.50 7.18 -9.04
CA TYR A 51 11.27 7.06 -7.61
C TYR A 51 9.85 7.47 -7.24
N LEU A 52 9.30 6.74 -6.28
CA LEU A 52 7.98 6.96 -5.75
C LEU A 52 8.03 7.10 -4.23
N LEU A 53 7.54 8.23 -3.73
CA LEU A 53 7.39 8.51 -2.31
C LEU A 53 5.97 8.14 -1.86
N ILE A 54 5.85 7.24 -0.89
CA ILE A 54 4.56 6.75 -0.38
C ILE A 54 4.39 7.14 1.10
N GLU A 55 3.22 7.71 1.40
CA GLU A 55 2.77 7.98 2.77
C GLU A 55 1.51 7.17 3.06
N VAL A 56 1.56 6.32 4.08
CA VAL A 56 0.39 5.55 4.54
C VAL A 56 -0.29 6.33 5.66
N LYS A 57 -1.55 6.71 5.46
CA LYS A 57 -2.31 7.49 6.45
C LYS A 57 -3.74 7.00 6.56
N PRO A 58 -4.30 6.86 7.78
CA PRO A 58 -5.71 6.59 7.93
C PRO A 58 -6.55 7.68 7.27
N SER A 59 -7.56 7.32 6.48
CA SER A 59 -8.39 8.25 5.72
C SER A 59 -9.03 9.32 6.63
N ARG A 60 -9.49 8.91 7.82
CA ARG A 60 -10.05 9.81 8.85
C ARG A 60 -9.09 10.88 9.37
N LYS A 61 -7.78 10.68 9.22
CA LYS A 61 -6.76 11.63 9.69
C LYS A 61 -6.31 12.60 8.58
N LEU A 62 -6.67 12.34 7.33
CA LEU A 62 -6.23 13.17 6.21
C LEU A 62 -6.68 14.61 6.37
N ALA A 63 -7.88 14.87 6.85
CA ALA A 63 -8.39 16.24 7.01
C ALA A 63 -7.73 17.04 8.15
N THR A 64 -6.88 16.43 8.99
CA THR A 64 -6.26 17.15 10.11
C THR A 64 -5.13 18.04 9.62
N GLU A 65 -5.08 19.29 10.13
CA GLU A 65 -4.09 20.29 9.70
C GLU A 65 -2.64 19.80 9.81
N VAL A 66 -2.32 19.09 10.89
CA VAL A 66 -0.98 18.52 11.10
C VAL A 66 -0.63 17.49 10.03
N VAL A 67 -1.59 16.65 9.61
CA VAL A 67 -1.36 15.67 8.55
C VAL A 67 -1.26 16.37 7.20
N GLN A 68 -2.18 17.29 6.88
CA GLN A 68 -2.12 18.09 5.65
C GLN A 68 -0.78 18.80 5.48
N ARG A 69 -0.29 19.47 6.53
CA ARG A 69 1.03 20.12 6.51
C ARG A 69 2.16 19.13 6.23
N LYS A 70 2.15 17.97 6.88
CA LYS A 70 3.19 16.94 6.69
C LYS A 70 3.15 16.34 5.28
N LEU A 71 1.95 16.10 4.75
CA LEU A 71 1.77 15.60 3.38
C LEU A 71 2.22 16.64 2.35
N ALA A 72 1.93 17.93 2.57
CA ALA A 72 2.43 19.00 1.73
C ALA A 72 3.97 19.06 1.71
N VAL A 73 4.63 18.90 2.87
CA VAL A 73 6.10 18.81 2.94
C VAL A 73 6.63 17.65 2.08
N ALA A 74 6.03 16.46 2.20
CA ALA A 74 6.45 15.29 1.43
C ALA A 74 6.21 15.49 -0.08
N ALA A 75 5.05 16.05 -0.46
CA ALA A 75 4.72 16.38 -1.84
C ALA A 75 5.70 17.39 -2.45
N THR A 76 6.04 18.46 -1.72
CA THR A 76 7.02 19.46 -2.18
C THR A 76 8.39 18.81 -2.38
N LEU A 77 8.84 17.93 -1.49
CA LEU A 77 10.13 17.25 -1.68
C LEU A 77 10.09 16.36 -2.92
N ALA A 78 9.03 15.58 -3.11
CA ALA A 78 8.88 14.70 -4.25
C ALA A 78 8.91 15.49 -5.57
N ALA A 79 8.15 16.57 -5.66
CA ALA A 79 8.15 17.47 -6.82
C ALA A 79 9.55 18.05 -7.10
N ASN A 80 10.27 18.53 -6.07
CA ASN A 80 11.63 19.07 -6.22
C ASN A 80 12.67 18.05 -6.69
N ARG A 81 12.35 16.74 -6.59
CA ARG A 81 13.24 15.65 -6.99
C ARG A 81 12.73 14.87 -8.20
N GLU A 82 11.68 15.36 -8.84
CA GLU A 82 11.01 14.67 -9.96
C GLU A 82 10.55 13.25 -9.58
N TRP A 83 10.12 13.09 -8.33
CA TRP A 83 9.55 11.85 -7.81
C TRP A 83 8.03 11.90 -7.86
N SER A 84 7.41 10.75 -8.05
CA SER A 84 5.98 10.61 -7.82
C SER A 84 5.68 10.64 -6.31
N PHE A 85 4.49 11.12 -5.93
CA PHE A 85 4.04 11.14 -4.54
C PHE A 85 2.62 10.56 -4.42
N HIS A 86 2.47 9.54 -3.58
CA HIS A 86 1.17 8.92 -3.32
C HIS A 86 0.86 8.84 -1.82
N VAL A 87 -0.37 9.18 -1.49
CA VAL A 87 -0.94 8.95 -0.16
C VAL A 87 -1.85 7.74 -0.25
N VAL A 88 -1.51 6.69 0.49
CA VAL A 88 -2.26 5.45 0.52
C VAL A 88 -3.01 5.36 1.83
N THR A 89 -4.30 5.04 1.76
CA THR A 89 -5.14 4.84 2.94
C THR A 89 -5.57 3.39 3.06
N GLU A 90 -6.26 3.09 4.16
CA GLU A 90 -6.96 1.82 4.32
C GLU A 90 -7.96 1.52 3.17
N ARG A 91 -8.44 2.53 2.43
CA ARG A 91 -9.38 2.30 1.32
C ARG A 91 -8.72 1.64 0.11
N GLU A 92 -7.45 1.96 -0.14
CA GLU A 92 -6.66 1.34 -1.19
C GLU A 92 -6.07 0.01 -0.71
N LEU A 93 -5.61 -0.05 0.55
CA LEU A 93 -5.01 -1.26 1.13
C LEU A 93 -6.02 -2.35 1.47
N PHE A 94 -7.25 -2.00 1.87
CA PHE A 94 -8.25 -2.95 2.36
C PHE A 94 -9.29 -3.35 1.35
N ARG A 95 -8.93 -3.34 0.06
CA ARG A 95 -9.76 -3.98 -0.96
C ARG A 95 -9.80 -5.49 -0.70
N THR A 96 -10.99 -6.02 -0.41
CA THR A 96 -11.20 -7.47 -0.42
C THR A 96 -10.98 -8.00 -1.83
N PRO A 97 -10.25 -9.10 -2.02
CA PRO A 97 -9.90 -10.15 -1.05
C PRO A 97 -8.56 -9.99 -0.31
N LEU A 98 -7.71 -9.01 -0.67
CA LEU A 98 -6.32 -8.87 -0.20
C LEU A 98 -6.16 -9.00 1.31
N VAL A 99 -6.82 -8.14 2.10
CA VAL A 99 -6.65 -8.15 3.57
C VAL A 99 -7.13 -9.44 4.20
N ARG A 100 -8.21 -10.02 3.67
CA ARG A 100 -8.76 -11.27 4.19
C ARG A 100 -7.75 -12.40 3.98
N ASN A 101 -7.15 -12.44 2.79
CA ASN A 101 -6.10 -13.39 2.43
C ASN A 101 -4.86 -13.22 3.31
N LEU A 102 -4.32 -12.00 3.42
CA LEU A 102 -3.14 -11.72 4.25
C LEU A 102 -3.40 -12.02 5.73
N SER A 103 -4.55 -11.61 6.26
CA SER A 103 -4.94 -11.86 7.66
C SER A 103 -5.20 -13.34 7.94
N PHE A 104 -5.61 -14.10 6.93
CA PHE A 104 -5.82 -15.55 7.05
C PHE A 104 -4.47 -16.28 7.07
N VAL A 105 -3.60 -16.01 6.09
CA VAL A 105 -2.28 -16.63 5.96
C VAL A 105 -1.36 -16.25 7.13
N ALA A 106 -1.37 -14.99 7.58
CA ALA A 106 -0.52 -14.50 8.67
C ALA A 106 -0.69 -15.29 9.99
N ARG A 107 -1.85 -15.92 10.22
CA ARG A 107 -2.10 -16.75 11.42
C ARG A 107 -1.19 -17.98 11.47
N TYR A 108 -0.68 -18.42 10.34
CA TYR A 108 0.17 -19.61 10.21
C TYR A 108 1.66 -19.27 10.27
N ARG A 109 2.04 -18.00 10.46
CA ARG A 109 3.45 -17.59 10.49
C ARG A 109 4.25 -18.23 11.62
N LEU A 110 3.61 -18.48 12.77
CA LEU A 110 4.21 -19.13 13.95
C LEU A 110 3.83 -20.61 14.07
N PHE A 111 3.26 -21.20 13.02
CA PHE A 111 2.96 -22.62 13.01
C PHE A 111 4.25 -23.44 13.11
N ALA A 112 4.25 -24.45 13.99
CA ALA A 112 5.39 -25.35 14.15
C ALA A 112 5.50 -26.27 12.92
N GLU A 113 6.45 -25.97 12.04
CA GLU A 113 6.64 -26.73 10.81
C GLU A 113 7.26 -28.11 11.06
N ASN A 114 6.82 -29.09 10.28
CA ASN A 114 7.54 -30.32 10.04
C ASN A 114 8.32 -30.16 8.72
N PRO A 115 9.67 -30.10 8.77
CA PRO A 115 10.49 -29.88 7.59
C PRO A 115 10.28 -30.91 6.46
N ALA A 116 9.95 -32.17 6.81
CA ALA A 116 9.72 -33.21 5.81
C ALA A 116 8.45 -32.94 4.99
N ILE A 117 7.37 -32.50 5.64
CA ILE A 117 6.12 -32.14 4.98
C ILE A 117 6.33 -30.87 4.13
N SER A 118 6.98 -29.85 4.70
CA SER A 118 7.31 -28.61 3.98
C SER A 118 8.13 -28.90 2.71
N ALA A 119 9.19 -29.71 2.82
CA ALA A 119 10.02 -30.09 1.68
C ALA A 119 9.23 -30.85 0.61
N GLN A 120 8.37 -31.79 1.02
CA GLN A 120 7.50 -32.53 0.09
C GLN A 120 6.54 -31.60 -0.65
N LEU A 121 5.92 -30.64 0.04
CA LEU A 121 5.01 -29.67 -0.57
C LEU A 121 5.77 -28.77 -1.56
N LEU A 122 6.93 -28.24 -1.17
CA LEU A 122 7.77 -27.40 -2.04
C LEU A 122 8.18 -28.12 -3.33
N HIS A 123 8.55 -29.41 -3.26
CA HIS A 123 8.93 -30.20 -4.44
C HIS A 123 7.81 -30.41 -5.46
N GLN A 124 6.54 -30.24 -5.06
CA GLN A 124 5.39 -30.40 -5.96
C GLN A 124 5.05 -29.12 -6.74
N VAL A 125 5.58 -27.98 -6.32
CA VAL A 125 5.23 -26.68 -6.90
C VAL A 125 6.24 -26.34 -7.99
N THR A 126 5.79 -26.31 -9.25
CA THR A 126 6.58 -25.88 -10.41
C THR A 126 6.36 -24.40 -10.72
N GLU A 127 7.13 -23.83 -11.64
CA GLU A 127 6.96 -22.44 -12.10
C GLU A 127 5.58 -22.18 -12.72
N GLU A 128 4.92 -23.20 -13.28
CA GLU A 128 3.54 -23.08 -13.78
C GLU A 128 2.52 -22.92 -12.64
N GLY A 129 2.93 -23.25 -11.42
CA GLY A 129 2.08 -23.29 -10.23
C GLY A 129 1.18 -24.51 -10.17
N ILE A 130 0.62 -24.76 -8.99
CA ILE A 130 -0.29 -25.86 -8.71
C ILE A 130 -1.54 -25.33 -8.00
N GLN A 131 -2.69 -25.97 -8.21
CA GLN A 131 -3.89 -25.65 -7.44
C GLN A 131 -3.68 -26.01 -5.96
N PHE A 132 -4.03 -25.12 -5.05
CA PHE A 132 -3.84 -25.28 -3.62
C PHE A 132 -4.45 -26.58 -3.09
N GLY A 133 -5.66 -26.93 -3.55
CA GLY A 133 -6.33 -28.19 -3.20
C GLY A 133 -5.58 -29.44 -3.68
N LYS A 134 -4.95 -29.38 -4.85
CA LYS A 134 -4.12 -30.47 -5.37
C LYS A 134 -2.83 -30.61 -4.58
N LEU A 135 -2.19 -29.49 -4.24
CA LEU A 135 -0.97 -29.46 -3.43
C LEU A 135 -1.18 -30.16 -2.08
N ILE A 136 -2.26 -29.82 -1.37
CA ILE A 136 -2.54 -30.42 -0.06
C ILE A 136 -3.06 -31.86 -0.18
N GLY A 137 -3.75 -32.20 -1.28
CA GLY A 137 -4.30 -33.54 -1.51
C GLY A 137 -3.27 -34.59 -1.97
N ASN A 138 -2.16 -34.14 -2.58
CA ASN A 138 -1.08 -35.01 -3.05
C ASN A 138 -0.01 -35.29 -1.97
N SER A 139 -0.15 -34.70 -0.79
CA SER A 139 0.75 -34.97 0.33
C SER A 139 0.47 -36.35 0.93
N SER A 140 1.50 -36.98 1.48
CA SER A 140 1.38 -38.29 2.15
C SER A 140 0.85 -38.19 3.58
N CYS A 141 0.65 -36.98 4.11
CA CYS A 141 0.13 -36.76 5.45
C CYS A 141 -1.37 -36.40 5.45
N GLU A 142 -1.95 -36.30 6.65
CA GLU A 142 -3.35 -35.91 6.81
C GLU A 142 -3.63 -34.54 6.18
N LEU A 143 -4.75 -34.43 5.45
CA LEU A 143 -5.16 -33.23 4.71
C LEU A 143 -5.09 -31.94 5.55
N LEU A 144 -5.51 -31.99 6.81
CA LEU A 144 -5.46 -30.83 7.71
C LEU A 144 -4.01 -30.40 7.98
N SER A 145 -3.13 -31.37 8.23
CA SER A 145 -1.70 -31.12 8.45
C SER A 145 -1.06 -30.56 7.19
N SER A 146 -1.29 -31.14 6.01
CA SER A 146 -0.77 -30.62 4.73
C SER A 146 -1.23 -29.18 4.49
N LYS A 147 -2.50 -28.87 4.78
CA LYS A 147 -3.05 -27.53 4.65
C LYS A 147 -2.38 -26.52 5.58
N GLN A 148 -2.15 -26.87 6.84
CA GLN A 148 -1.46 -26.00 7.80
C GLN A 148 -0.02 -25.70 7.35
N HIS A 149 0.71 -26.71 6.86
CA HIS A 149 2.07 -26.55 6.33
C HIS A 149 2.07 -25.70 5.05
N ALA A 150 1.16 -25.94 4.12
CA ALA A 150 1.06 -25.12 2.90
C ALA A 150 0.76 -23.64 3.23
N LEU A 151 -0.12 -23.37 4.22
CA LEU A 151 -0.39 -22.00 4.69
C LEU A 151 0.82 -21.39 5.41
N HIS A 152 1.57 -22.18 6.18
CA HIS A 152 2.82 -21.74 6.78
C HIS A 152 3.86 -21.35 5.73
N LEU A 153 3.99 -22.14 4.65
CA LEU A 153 4.88 -21.83 3.53
C LEU A 153 4.48 -20.54 2.79
N LEU A 154 3.18 -20.27 2.64
CA LEU A 154 2.70 -18.97 2.13
C LEU A 154 3.01 -17.83 3.10
N ALA A 155 2.87 -18.05 4.41
CA ALA A 155 3.13 -17.03 5.45
C ALA A 155 4.61 -16.72 5.69
N SER A 156 5.48 -17.67 5.37
CA SER A 156 6.95 -17.56 5.43
C SER A 156 7.57 -17.20 4.08
N GLU A 157 6.74 -16.87 3.08
CA GLU A 157 7.16 -16.44 1.74
C GLU A 157 8.01 -17.49 1.00
N GLN A 158 7.85 -18.76 1.32
CA GLN A 158 8.45 -19.89 0.60
C GLN A 158 7.59 -20.34 -0.59
N LEU A 159 6.27 -20.14 -0.47
CA LEU A 159 5.32 -20.20 -1.57
C LEU A 159 4.69 -18.82 -1.78
N SER A 160 4.11 -18.61 -2.95
CA SER A 160 3.42 -17.38 -3.33
C SER A 160 2.07 -17.68 -3.96
N PHE A 161 1.14 -16.74 -3.85
CA PHE A 161 -0.16 -16.74 -4.55
C PHE A 161 -0.56 -15.30 -4.83
N ASP A 162 -1.45 -15.07 -5.78
CA ASP A 162 -2.02 -13.74 -6.01
C ASP A 162 -3.12 -13.48 -4.98
N PRO A 163 -2.92 -12.56 -4.02
CA PRO A 163 -3.91 -12.32 -2.97
C PRO A 163 -4.95 -11.27 -3.38
N VAL A 164 -4.80 -10.61 -4.53
CA VAL A 164 -5.62 -9.49 -4.98
C VAL A 164 -6.80 -9.96 -5.83
N LEU A 165 -6.60 -10.97 -6.68
CA LEU A 165 -7.63 -11.39 -7.64
C LEU A 165 -8.80 -12.14 -7.00
N GLN A 166 -8.54 -13.02 -6.03
CA GLN A 166 -9.56 -13.87 -5.42
C GLN A 166 -9.17 -14.32 -4.01
N GLU A 167 -10.15 -14.76 -3.22
CA GLU A 167 -9.89 -15.40 -1.94
C GLU A 167 -9.08 -16.69 -2.13
N LEU A 168 -8.22 -17.00 -1.16
CA LEU A 168 -7.47 -18.26 -1.13
C LEU A 168 -8.44 -19.43 -0.93
N THR A 169 -8.62 -20.20 -1.99
CA THR A 169 -9.50 -21.38 -2.06
C THR A 169 -8.70 -22.57 -2.58
N ASN A 170 -9.33 -23.76 -2.62
CA ASN A 170 -8.69 -24.95 -3.18
C ASN A 170 -8.39 -24.84 -4.68
N SER A 171 -9.09 -23.95 -5.41
CA SER A 171 -8.84 -23.68 -6.83
C SER A 171 -7.77 -22.61 -7.07
N SER A 172 -7.35 -21.86 -6.04
CA SER A 172 -6.29 -20.86 -6.17
C SER A 172 -4.98 -21.52 -6.58
N ARG A 173 -4.24 -20.89 -7.50
CA ARG A 173 -2.89 -21.32 -7.86
C ARG A 173 -1.88 -20.82 -6.84
N VAL A 174 -0.95 -21.68 -6.47
CA VAL A 174 0.23 -21.36 -5.68
C VAL A 174 1.48 -21.64 -6.50
N TYR A 175 2.50 -20.83 -6.27
CA TYR A 175 3.74 -20.78 -7.03
C TYR A 175 4.93 -20.87 -6.08
N PRO A 176 6.13 -21.23 -6.59
CA PRO A 176 7.37 -21.05 -5.85
C PRO A 176 7.56 -19.57 -5.53
N LYS A 177 8.39 -19.29 -4.52
CA LYS A 177 8.82 -17.93 -4.20
C LYS A 177 9.32 -17.21 -5.46
N SER A 178 8.95 -15.93 -5.59
CA SER A 178 9.41 -15.01 -6.65
C SER A 178 8.92 -15.30 -8.08
N VAL A 179 8.14 -16.35 -8.33
CA VAL A 179 7.61 -16.64 -9.68
C VAL A 179 6.52 -15.64 -10.09
N ILE A 180 5.68 -15.24 -9.15
CA ILE A 180 4.72 -14.16 -9.36
C ILE A 180 5.21 -12.91 -8.63
N SER A 181 5.13 -11.79 -9.32
CA SER A 181 5.17 -10.46 -8.72
C SER A 181 3.75 -9.94 -8.70
N TRP A 182 3.28 -9.52 -7.54
CA TRP A 182 2.04 -8.76 -7.41
C TRP A 182 2.35 -7.49 -6.64
N ASP A 183 1.91 -6.35 -7.14
CA ASP A 183 2.04 -5.09 -6.42
C ASP A 183 0.73 -4.83 -5.66
N PRO A 184 0.73 -4.75 -4.30
CA PRO A 184 -0.45 -4.38 -3.53
C PRO A 184 -1.08 -3.06 -3.97
N PHE A 185 -0.34 -2.24 -4.71
CA PHE A 185 -0.73 -0.93 -5.15
C PHE A 185 -0.98 -0.82 -6.66
N ASP A 186 -0.87 -1.90 -7.46
CA ASP A 186 -1.13 -1.86 -8.92
C ASP A 186 -2.49 -1.18 -9.25
N LEU A 187 -3.50 -1.51 -8.44
CA LEU A 187 -4.85 -0.94 -8.56
C LEU A 187 -4.96 0.51 -8.04
N ALA A 188 -4.05 0.95 -7.18
CA ALA A 188 -3.96 2.34 -6.72
C ALA A 188 -3.25 3.21 -7.77
N TRP A 189 -2.23 2.67 -8.45
CA TRP A 189 -1.49 3.36 -9.52
C TRP A 189 -2.37 3.64 -10.73
N ALA A 190 -3.12 2.63 -11.20
CA ALA A 190 -3.95 2.75 -12.41
C ALA A 190 -5.03 3.85 -12.32
N SER A 191 -5.48 4.18 -11.11
CA SER A 191 -6.46 5.25 -10.88
C SER A 191 -5.88 6.67 -10.80
N SER A 192 -4.56 6.83 -10.78
CA SER A 192 -3.90 8.13 -10.54
C SER A 192 -3.49 8.88 -11.81
N PHE A 193 -3.91 8.46 -13.01
CA PHE A 193 -3.71 9.22 -14.26
C PHE A 193 -4.55 10.53 -14.35
N TYR A 194 -4.99 11.10 -13.23
CA TYR A 194 -5.52 12.45 -13.23
C TYR A 194 -4.35 13.44 -13.25
N SER A 195 -4.14 14.00 -14.45
CA SER A 195 -3.19 15.07 -14.79
C SER A 195 -3.05 16.11 -13.67
N MET A 196 -1.78 16.41 -13.36
CA MET A 196 -1.33 17.46 -12.44
C MET A 196 -1.30 18.86 -13.09
N ASP A 197 -1.96 19.08 -14.23
CA ASP A 197 -1.92 20.38 -14.95
C ASP A 197 -2.95 21.40 -14.46
N GLY A 198 -3.31 21.37 -13.18
CA GLY A 198 -4.26 22.31 -12.59
C GLY A 198 -3.79 22.86 -11.23
N PRO A 199 -4.14 24.12 -10.88
CA PRO A 199 -3.82 24.66 -9.57
C PRO A 199 -4.42 23.78 -8.49
N ILE A 200 -3.57 23.32 -7.57
CA ILE A 200 -3.89 22.39 -6.49
C ILE A 200 -4.91 23.05 -5.55
N VAL A 201 -6.19 22.85 -5.83
CA VAL A 201 -7.29 23.09 -4.89
C VAL A 201 -7.79 21.72 -4.47
N TRP A 202 -7.34 21.26 -3.30
CA TRP A 202 -7.91 20.08 -2.65
C TRP A 202 -9.32 20.44 -2.15
N SER A 203 -10.33 20.34 -3.00
CA SER A 203 -11.72 20.40 -2.55
C SER A 203 -12.16 19.02 -2.07
N ALA A 204 -12.16 18.83 -0.76
CA ALA A 204 -12.69 17.62 -0.11
C ALA A 204 -14.23 17.57 -0.08
N ASN A 205 -14.93 18.48 -0.76
CA ASN A 205 -16.39 18.56 -0.78
C ASN A 205 -16.91 18.76 -2.21
N SER A 206 -17.05 17.68 -2.97
CA SER A 206 -17.96 17.64 -4.12
C SER A 206 -19.04 16.61 -3.84
N PRO A 207 -20.31 17.01 -3.65
CA PRO A 207 -21.41 16.06 -3.50
C PRO A 207 -21.62 15.31 -4.82
N THR A 208 -21.82 14.00 -4.72
CA THR A 208 -22.18 13.12 -5.82
C THR A 208 -23.54 13.56 -6.37
N THR A 209 -23.56 14.33 -7.45
CA THR A 209 -24.79 14.66 -8.16
C THR A 209 -25.11 13.50 -9.10
N ALA A 210 -25.80 12.49 -8.56
CA ALA A 210 -26.44 11.46 -9.37
C ALA A 210 -27.85 11.95 -9.74
N THR A 211 -27.98 12.63 -10.87
CA THR A 211 -29.28 12.93 -11.48
C THR A 211 -29.70 11.71 -12.31
N LEU A 212 -30.71 10.98 -11.85
CA LEU A 212 -31.40 9.97 -12.67
C LEU A 212 -32.15 10.66 -13.83
N PRO A 213 -32.15 10.09 -15.05
CA PRO A 213 -33.07 10.52 -16.10
C PRO A 213 -34.48 10.01 -15.81
N LYS A 214 -35.46 10.92 -15.79
CA LYS A 214 -36.88 10.60 -15.86
C LYS A 214 -37.21 10.07 -17.25
N THR A 215 -37.73 8.85 -17.32
CA THR A 215 -38.39 8.31 -18.51
C THR A 215 -39.73 9.03 -18.67
N GLN A 216 -39.88 9.82 -19.72
CA GLN A 216 -41.18 10.14 -20.30
C GLN A 216 -41.40 9.18 -21.45
N ASN A 217 -42.48 8.40 -21.42
CA ASN A 217 -43.07 7.83 -22.62
C ASN A 217 -44.58 7.99 -22.55
N SER A 218 -45.09 8.66 -23.56
CA SER A 218 -46.47 8.93 -23.87
C SER A 218 -47.21 7.66 -24.32
N THR A 219 -48.48 7.55 -23.96
CA THR A 219 -49.55 7.09 -24.84
C THR A 219 -50.86 7.70 -24.36
#